data_AF-A0A8K0IRG7-F1
#
_entry.id   AF-A0A8K0IRG7-F1
#
_cell.length_a   1.000
_cell.length_b   1.000
_cell.length_c   1.000
_cell.angle_alpha   90.00
_cell.angle_beta   90.00
_cell.angle_gamma   90.00
#
_symmetry.space_group_name_H-M   'P 1'
#
loop_
_entity.id
_entity.type
_entity.pdbx_description
1 polymer ?
#
loop_
_entity_poly.entity_id
_entity_poly.type
_entity_poly.pdbx_seq_one_letter_code
_entity_poly.pdbx_strand_id
1 'polypeptide(L)'
;MSSKLKVDELRAQLSARGLDAAGTKPALVRRLDAALREERKEEEASRDARENGAFNAGKKRSRDESEVGNGIERLREMSVKELRELASLRGLPAHGSKRELVERLSVDAEKGSEEVFEESDDGRTFMVYNRWGRVGVRGQDKLHGPYTSRERAINEFQMKFFDKTKNQWSHRKNFICYPKRYTWLEMDYSETEKETVMQCTSTLLSLSFN
;
A
#
# COMPACT_ATOMS: atom_id res chain seq x y z
N MET A 1 22.61 4.48 -6.67
CA MET A 1 23.18 5.09 -5.45
C MET A 1 24.30 6.04 -5.89
N SER A 2 23.93 7.11 -6.60
CA SER A 2 24.89 8.08 -7.16
C SER A 2 25.01 9.35 -6.31
N SER A 3 24.21 9.48 -5.24
CA SER A 3 24.15 10.66 -4.37
C SER A 3 25.43 10.92 -3.55
N LYS A 4 26.26 9.88 -3.35
CA LYS A 4 27.52 9.97 -2.58
C LYS A 4 28.69 10.54 -3.38
N LEU A 5 28.58 10.61 -4.71
CA LEU A 5 29.66 11.07 -5.60
C LEU A 5 29.81 12.60 -5.59
N LYS A 6 31.03 13.06 -5.86
CA LYS A 6 31.31 14.49 -6.09
C LYS A 6 30.80 14.93 -7.46
N VAL A 7 30.56 16.23 -7.65
CA VAL A 7 30.01 16.76 -8.91
C VAL A 7 30.90 16.43 -10.10
N ASP A 8 32.22 16.49 -9.93
CA ASP A 8 33.17 16.18 -10.99
C ASP A 8 33.13 14.71 -11.39
N GLU A 9 32.99 13.81 -10.41
CA GLU A 9 32.81 12.37 -10.64
C GLU A 9 31.49 12.07 -11.38
N LEU A 10 30.41 12.75 -11.00
CA LEU A 10 29.12 12.62 -11.68
C LEU A 10 29.20 13.08 -13.14
N ARG A 11 29.87 14.21 -13.40
CA ARG A 11 30.08 14.72 -14.76
C ARG A 11 30.97 13.81 -15.58
N ALA A 12 32.04 13.28 -14.99
CA ALA A 12 32.92 12.32 -15.64
C ALA A 12 32.17 11.04 -16.02
N GLN A 13 31.33 10.51 -15.12
CA GLN A 13 30.54 9.30 -15.37
C GLN A 13 29.42 9.49 -16.39
N LEU A 14 28.83 10.69 -16.46
CA LEU A 14 27.85 11.05 -17.49
C LEU A 14 28.52 11.26 -18.85
N SER A 15 29.65 11.97 -18.89
CA SER A 15 30.44 12.20 -20.12
C SER A 15 30.98 10.88 -20.70
N ALA A 16 31.46 9.97 -19.84
CA ALA A 16 31.89 8.63 -20.25
C ALA A 16 30.77 7.81 -20.91
N ARG A 17 29.51 8.11 -20.57
CA ARG A 17 28.31 7.49 -21.13
C ARG A 17 27.68 8.30 -22.28
N GLY A 18 28.33 9.38 -22.71
CA GLY A 18 27.82 10.28 -23.76
C GLY A 18 26.57 11.06 -23.35
N LEU A 19 26.29 11.19 -22.05
CA LEU A 19 25.14 11.92 -21.50
C LEU A 19 25.53 13.36 -21.15
N ASP A 20 24.56 14.27 -21.26
CA ASP A 20 24.75 15.67 -20.89
C ASP A 20 25.28 15.81 -19.44
N ALA A 21 26.33 16.58 -19.26
CA ALA A 21 27.00 16.83 -17.98
C ALA A 21 26.67 18.22 -17.39
N ALA A 22 25.78 18.98 -18.05
CA ALA A 22 25.32 20.28 -17.56
C ALA A 22 24.20 20.13 -16.51
N GLY A 23 24.15 21.11 -15.59
CA GLY A 23 23.08 21.23 -14.59
C GLY A 23 23.53 21.14 -13.13
N THR A 24 22.54 21.08 -12.23
CA THR A 24 22.72 21.02 -10.79
C THR A 24 23.07 19.60 -10.32
N LYS A 25 23.77 19.46 -9.18
CA LYS A 25 24.18 18.15 -8.63
C LYS A 25 23.03 17.12 -8.57
N PRO A 26 21.82 17.45 -8.09
CA PRO A 26 20.71 16.49 -8.06
C PRO A 26 20.26 16.04 -9.45
N ALA A 27 20.31 16.91 -10.46
CA ALA A 27 19.96 16.55 -11.83
C ALA A 27 20.98 15.55 -12.43
N LEU A 28 22.28 15.76 -12.16
CA LEU A 28 23.34 14.84 -12.56
C LEU A 28 23.20 13.48 -11.88
N VAL A 29 22.89 13.45 -10.57
CA VAL A 29 22.62 12.22 -9.82
C VAL A 29 21.45 11.43 -10.42
N ARG A 30 20.32 12.10 -10.70
CA ARG A 30 19.14 11.45 -11.29
C ARG A 30 19.43 10.88 -12.67
N ARG A 31 20.19 11.62 -13.49
CA ARG A 31 20.56 11.20 -14.85
C ARG A 31 21.48 9.97 -14.82
N LEU A 32 22.46 9.96 -13.92
CA LEU A 32 23.38 8.83 -13.75
C LEU A 32 22.68 7.60 -13.16
N ASP A 33 21.83 7.77 -12.15
CA ASP A 33 21.06 6.66 -11.58
C ASP A 33 20.07 6.06 -12.60
N ALA A 34 19.54 6.85 -13.54
CA ALA A 34 18.72 6.35 -14.64
C ALA A 34 19.57 5.53 -15.64
N ALA A 35 20.74 6.04 -16.02
CA ALA A 35 21.65 5.33 -16.94
C ALA A 35 22.11 3.98 -16.37
N LEU A 36 22.47 3.93 -15.08
CA LEU A 36 22.87 2.69 -14.40
C LEU A 36 21.75 1.65 -14.34
N ARG A 37 20.48 2.09 -14.30
CA ARG A 37 19.32 1.19 -14.34
C ARG A 37 19.10 0.62 -15.74
N GLU A 38 19.29 1.41 -16.78
CA GLU A 38 19.20 0.92 -18.16
C GLU A 38 20.38 -0.01 -18.50
N GLU A 39 21.61 0.29 -18.07
CA GLU A 39 22.75 -0.63 -18.21
C GLU A 39 22.49 -2.00 -17.56
N ARG A 40 21.93 -2.01 -16.34
CA ARG A 40 21.56 -3.25 -15.64
C ARG A 40 20.44 -4.01 -16.37
N LYS A 41 19.52 -3.29 -17.02
CA LYS A 41 18.39 -3.86 -17.78
C LYS A 41 18.85 -4.41 -19.13
N GLU A 42 19.80 -3.77 -19.79
CA GLU A 42 20.46 -4.26 -21.01
C GLU A 42 21.38 -5.47 -20.72
N GLU A 43 22.05 -5.48 -19.57
CA GLU A 43 22.79 -6.66 -19.08
C GLU A 43 21.87 -7.83 -18.72
N GLU A 44 20.65 -7.57 -18.24
CA GLU A 44 19.63 -8.60 -18.02
C GLU A 44 19.06 -9.11 -19.37
N ALA A 45 18.74 -8.21 -20.31
CA ALA A 45 18.23 -8.60 -21.64
C ALA A 45 19.25 -9.35 -22.51
N SER A 46 20.56 -9.11 -22.33
CA SER A 46 21.62 -9.84 -23.04
C SER A 46 21.94 -11.21 -22.45
N ARG A 47 21.56 -11.49 -21.19
CA ARG A 47 21.57 -12.86 -20.65
C ARG A 47 20.48 -13.72 -21.28
N ASP A 48 19.33 -13.14 -21.61
CA ASP A 48 18.20 -13.84 -22.26
C ASP A 48 18.42 -14.13 -23.77
N ALA A 49 19.37 -13.44 -24.41
CA ALA A 49 19.69 -13.67 -25.82
C ALA A 49 20.63 -14.87 -26.08
N ARG A 50 21.32 -15.41 -25.06
CA ARG A 50 22.18 -16.59 -25.22
C ARG A 50 21.42 -17.91 -25.29
N GLU A 51 20.13 -17.93 -24.95
CA GLU A 51 19.28 -19.12 -25.09
C GLU A 51 18.52 -19.17 -26.43
N ASN A 52 18.44 -18.05 -27.17
CA ASN A 52 17.62 -17.93 -28.38
C ASN A 52 18.45 -17.89 -29.69
N GLY A 53 19.45 -18.75 -29.77
CA GLY A 53 20.33 -18.92 -30.93
C GLY A 53 19.97 -20.11 -31.83
N ALA A 54 18.71 -20.57 -31.89
CA ALA A 54 18.26 -21.52 -32.90
C ALA A 54 16.74 -21.50 -33.08
N PHE A 55 16.24 -20.71 -34.03
CA PHE A 55 15.53 -21.18 -35.22
C PHE A 55 14.77 -20.01 -35.85
N ASN A 56 15.23 -19.58 -37.02
CA ASN A 56 14.42 -18.71 -37.86
C ASN A 56 13.50 -19.55 -38.74
N ALA A 57 12.32 -18.99 -38.95
CA ALA A 57 11.44 -19.23 -40.09
C ALA A 57 10.72 -20.60 -40.17
N GLY A 58 9.47 -20.58 -39.71
CA GLY A 58 8.41 -21.31 -40.40
C GLY A 58 7.30 -21.83 -39.50
N LYS A 59 6.07 -21.37 -39.79
CA LYS A 59 4.80 -22.10 -39.62
C LYS A 59 3.97 -21.79 -38.36
N LYS A 60 3.09 -20.78 -38.54
CA LYS A 60 1.62 -20.90 -38.42
C LYS A 60 1.05 -21.40 -37.07
N ARG A 61 0.67 -20.42 -36.23
CA ARG A 61 -0.47 -20.37 -35.28
C ARG A 61 -0.77 -21.63 -34.44
N SER A 62 -0.51 -21.55 -33.13
CA SER A 62 -1.54 -21.66 -32.07
C SER A 62 -0.93 -21.66 -30.65
N ARG A 63 -1.45 -20.77 -29.79
CA ARG A 63 -1.74 -20.97 -28.36
C ARG A 63 -0.56 -21.31 -27.43
N ASP A 64 -0.16 -20.28 -26.69
CA ASP A 64 0.83 -20.25 -25.61
C ASP A 64 0.31 -20.97 -24.35
N GLU A 65 1.07 -21.93 -23.82
CA GLU A 65 0.82 -22.66 -22.56
C GLU A 65 2.16 -22.84 -21.80
N SER A 66 2.29 -22.08 -20.70
CA SER A 66 2.89 -22.47 -19.40
C SER A 66 4.43 -22.56 -19.22
N GLU A 67 5.04 -21.47 -18.73
CA GLU A 67 6.26 -21.51 -17.89
C GLU A 67 5.94 -21.73 -16.38
N VAL A 68 5.00 -22.62 -16.05
CA VAL A 68 4.56 -22.90 -14.66
C VAL A 68 5.07 -24.27 -14.15
N GLY A 69 5.87 -25.00 -14.96
CA GLY A 69 6.32 -26.37 -14.61
C GLY A 69 7.51 -26.47 -13.66
N ASN A 70 8.43 -25.50 -13.66
CA ASN A 70 9.76 -25.70 -13.05
C ASN A 70 9.85 -25.46 -11.54
N GLY A 71 8.92 -24.70 -10.94
CA GLY A 71 8.94 -24.44 -9.49
C GLY A 71 8.55 -25.67 -8.66
N ILE A 72 7.55 -26.43 -9.14
CA ILE A 72 7.01 -27.61 -8.46
C ILE A 72 8.00 -28.77 -8.49
N GLU A 73 8.74 -28.92 -9.60
CA GLU A 73 9.76 -29.97 -9.73
C GLU A 73 10.92 -29.77 -8.75
N ARG A 74 11.38 -28.52 -8.58
CA ARG A 74 12.38 -28.15 -7.55
C ARG A 74 11.91 -28.44 -6.12
N LEU A 75 10.62 -28.23 -5.81
CA LEU A 75 10.05 -28.59 -4.50
C LEU A 75 10.08 -30.10 -4.25
N ARG A 76 9.89 -30.93 -5.27
CA ARG A 76 9.89 -32.40 -5.13
C ARG A 76 11.29 -32.97 -4.91
N GLU A 77 12.31 -32.31 -5.45
CA GLU A 77 13.71 -32.71 -5.35
C GLU A 77 14.33 -32.41 -3.99
N MET A 78 13.82 -31.41 -3.25
CA MET A 78 14.34 -31.04 -1.93
C MET A 78 14.16 -32.13 -0.86
N SER A 79 15.07 -32.13 0.10
CA SER A 79 15.02 -32.96 1.29
C SER A 79 13.94 -32.49 2.27
N VAL A 80 13.51 -33.38 3.17
CA VAL A 80 12.52 -33.02 4.20
C VAL A 80 13.01 -31.87 5.08
N LYS A 81 14.32 -31.74 5.31
CA LYS A 81 14.88 -30.63 6.10
C LYS A 81 14.68 -29.30 5.40
N GLU A 82 15.03 -29.21 4.13
CA GLU A 82 14.88 -28.00 3.31
C GLU A 82 13.41 -27.63 3.15
N LEU A 83 12.52 -28.62 2.99
CA LEU A 83 11.08 -28.38 2.92
C LEU A 83 10.51 -27.84 4.23
N ARG A 84 11.02 -28.30 5.38
CA ARG A 84 10.62 -27.76 6.69
C ARG A 84 11.14 -26.34 6.90
N GLU A 85 12.37 -26.07 6.48
CA GLU A 85 12.97 -24.73 6.54
C GLU A 85 12.20 -23.75 5.67
N LEU A 86 11.89 -24.11 4.42
CA LEU A 86 11.05 -23.31 3.53
C LEU A 86 9.63 -23.11 4.06
N ALA A 87 9.03 -24.15 4.65
CA ALA A 87 7.73 -24.02 5.31
C ALA A 87 7.83 -23.00 6.47
N SER A 88 8.89 -23.07 7.26
CA SER A 88 9.10 -22.17 8.41
C SER A 88 9.32 -20.71 7.96
N LEU A 89 10.09 -20.50 6.88
CA LEU A 89 10.31 -19.19 6.29
C LEU A 89 9.04 -18.59 5.68
N ARG A 90 8.12 -19.43 5.19
CA ARG A 90 6.82 -19.00 4.66
C ARG A 90 5.70 -18.97 5.71
N GLY A 91 6.02 -19.19 7.00
CA GLY A 91 5.02 -19.17 8.08
C GLY A 91 4.06 -20.37 8.11
N LEU A 92 4.43 -21.47 7.44
CA LEU A 92 3.63 -22.70 7.35
C LEU A 92 4.06 -23.73 8.40
N PRO A 93 3.15 -24.67 8.77
CA PRO A 93 3.50 -25.74 9.68
C PRO A 93 4.65 -26.60 9.15
N ALA A 94 5.77 -26.65 9.88
CA ALA A 94 6.97 -27.39 9.50
C ALA A 94 6.97 -28.88 9.95
N HIS A 95 5.81 -29.41 10.34
CA HIS A 95 5.63 -30.82 10.71
C HIS A 95 4.83 -31.56 9.64
N GLY A 96 5.10 -32.85 9.48
CA GLY A 96 4.44 -33.71 8.48
C GLY A 96 5.41 -34.51 7.62
N SER A 97 4.83 -35.23 6.66
CA SER A 97 5.57 -36.04 5.68
C SER A 97 6.10 -35.19 4.52
N LYS A 98 7.10 -35.69 3.77
CA LYS A 98 7.70 -34.97 2.61
C LYS A 98 6.63 -34.45 1.64
N ARG A 99 5.65 -35.31 1.32
CA ARG A 99 4.56 -35.02 0.40
C ARG A 99 3.70 -33.86 0.89
N GLU A 100 3.38 -33.86 2.18
CA GLU A 100 2.53 -32.86 2.81
C GLU A 100 3.19 -31.48 2.82
N LEU A 101 4.51 -31.43 3.04
CA LEU A 101 5.27 -30.18 2.97
C LEU A 101 5.34 -29.62 1.54
N VAL A 102 5.56 -30.49 0.54
CA VAL A 102 5.58 -30.08 -0.88
C VAL A 102 4.23 -29.55 -1.31
N GLU A 103 3.14 -30.21 -0.91
CA GLU A 103 1.77 -29.80 -1.24
C GLU A 103 1.45 -28.41 -0.68
N ARG A 104 1.73 -28.17 0.61
CA ARG A 104 1.54 -26.86 1.23
C ARG A 104 2.39 -25.77 0.53
N LEU A 105 3.68 -26.04 0.32
CA LEU A 105 4.58 -25.08 -0.33
C LEU A 105 4.22 -24.76 -1.79
N SER A 106 3.60 -25.69 -2.50
CA SER A 106 3.11 -25.46 -3.86
C SER A 106 1.89 -24.54 -3.86
N VAL A 107 0.97 -24.72 -2.91
CA VAL A 107 -0.22 -23.87 -2.76
C VAL A 107 0.13 -22.44 -2.34
N ASP A 108 1.09 -22.26 -1.43
CA ASP A 108 1.52 -20.91 -1.01
C ASP A 108 2.30 -20.16 -2.09
N ALA A 109 2.97 -20.86 -3.01
CA ALA A 109 3.61 -20.22 -4.15
C ALA A 109 2.59 -19.51 -5.07
N GLU A 110 1.35 -19.97 -5.10
CA GLU A 110 0.24 -19.35 -5.83
C GLU A 110 -0.46 -18.23 -5.03
N LYS A 111 -0.25 -18.18 -3.71
CA LYS A 111 -1.00 -17.35 -2.75
C LYS A 111 -0.23 -16.14 -2.20
N GLY A 112 1.01 -15.93 -2.63
CA GLY A 112 1.97 -14.94 -2.10
C GLY A 112 1.64 -13.45 -2.30
N SER A 113 0.37 -13.05 -2.41
CA SER A 113 -0.06 -11.66 -2.54
C SER A 113 -0.99 -11.16 -1.42
N GLU A 114 -1.30 -11.96 -0.40
CA GLU A 114 -2.05 -11.52 0.78
C GLU A 114 -1.33 -11.91 2.08
N GLU A 115 -0.14 -11.34 2.32
CA GLU A 115 0.39 -11.24 3.68
C GLU A 115 -0.46 -10.21 4.45
N VAL A 116 -1.45 -10.73 5.18
CA VAL A 116 -2.07 -9.99 6.29
C VAL A 116 -1.02 -9.90 7.39
N PHE A 117 -0.42 -8.72 7.53
CA PHE A 117 0.28 -8.34 8.75
C PHE A 117 -0.72 -8.41 9.92
N GLU A 118 -0.72 -9.50 10.66
CA GLU A 118 -1.23 -9.49 12.03
C GLU A 118 -0.19 -8.76 12.89
N GLU A 119 -0.26 -7.42 12.88
CA GLU A 119 0.28 -6.65 14.00
C GLU A 119 -0.50 -7.10 15.24
N SER A 120 0.25 -7.53 16.26
CA SER A 120 -0.26 -7.95 17.56
C SER A 120 -1.14 -6.85 18.16
N ASP A 121 -2.46 -6.95 17.97
CA ASP A 121 -3.43 -6.08 18.61
C ASP A 121 -3.32 -6.29 20.13
N ASP A 122 -2.79 -5.30 20.85
CA ASP A 122 -2.55 -5.26 22.30
C ASP A 122 -3.85 -5.36 23.14
N GLY A 123 -4.77 -6.30 22.90
CA GLY A 123 -6.04 -6.46 23.62
C GLY A 123 -6.94 -5.22 23.67
N ARG A 124 -6.55 -4.12 23.00
CA ARG A 124 -7.23 -2.83 23.02
C ARG A 124 -8.33 -2.90 21.98
N THR A 125 -9.54 -2.93 22.49
CA THR A 125 -10.73 -2.89 21.66
C THR A 125 -11.15 -1.44 21.44
N PHE A 126 -11.37 -1.06 20.19
CA PHE A 126 -11.82 0.28 19.81
C PHE A 126 -13.32 0.28 19.52
N MET A 127 -13.98 1.38 19.86
CA MET A 127 -15.39 1.60 19.58
C MET A 127 -15.59 2.98 18.95
N VAL A 128 -16.55 3.08 18.04
CA VAL A 128 -16.94 4.34 17.39
C VAL A 128 -18.37 4.66 17.78
N TYR A 129 -18.57 5.78 18.47
CA TYR A 129 -19.88 6.21 18.93
C TYR A 129 -20.43 7.33 18.05
N ASN A 130 -21.68 7.17 17.60
CA ASN A 130 -22.39 8.14 16.77
C ASN A 130 -23.68 8.56 17.48
N ARG A 131 -23.92 9.85 17.69
CA ARG A 131 -25.24 10.38 18.11
C ARG A 131 -25.78 11.38 17.09
N TRP A 132 -27.09 11.37 16.86
CA TRP A 132 -27.76 12.33 15.99
C TRP A 132 -29.20 12.59 16.43
N GLY A 133 -29.70 13.79 16.19
CA GLY A 133 -31.07 14.15 16.55
C GLY A 133 -31.32 15.64 16.41
N ARG A 134 -32.57 16.04 16.55
CA ARG A 134 -32.94 17.46 16.55
C ARG A 134 -32.37 18.14 17.78
N VAL A 135 -31.79 19.33 17.60
CA VAL A 135 -31.21 20.13 18.70
C VAL A 135 -32.27 20.38 19.77
N GLY A 136 -31.92 20.15 21.04
CA GLY A 136 -32.82 20.30 22.19
C GLY A 136 -33.68 19.07 22.54
N VAL A 137 -33.64 17.99 21.76
CA VAL A 137 -34.37 16.74 22.02
C VAL A 137 -33.40 15.57 22.16
N ARG A 138 -33.72 14.57 22.99
CA ARG A 138 -32.95 13.31 23.03
C ARG A 138 -33.00 12.65 21.65
N GLY A 139 -31.83 12.59 21.01
CA GLY A 139 -31.66 11.97 19.70
C GLY A 139 -31.58 10.44 19.76
N GLN A 140 -31.11 9.87 18.66
CA GLN A 140 -30.70 8.48 18.54
C GLN A 140 -29.18 8.38 18.64
N ASP A 141 -28.70 7.21 19.04
CA ASP A 141 -27.30 6.88 19.11
C ASP A 141 -27.02 5.48 18.55
N LYS A 142 -25.77 5.27 18.16
CA LYS A 142 -25.28 4.00 17.64
C LYS A 142 -23.83 3.82 18.01
N LEU A 143 -23.57 2.68 18.64
CA LEU A 143 -22.23 2.21 18.93
C LEU A 143 -21.80 1.23 17.82
N HIS A 144 -20.60 1.44 17.30
CA HIS A 144 -19.94 0.58 16.33
C HIS A 144 -18.70 -0.04 16.97
N GLY A 145 -18.45 -1.31 16.66
CA GLY A 145 -17.40 -2.11 17.27
C GLY A 145 -18.00 -3.34 17.97
N PRO A 146 -17.17 -4.11 18.69
CA PRO A 146 -15.74 -3.89 18.96
C PRO A 146 -14.84 -4.03 17.72
N TYR A 147 -13.91 -3.10 17.52
CA TYR A 147 -12.86 -3.19 16.49
C TYR A 147 -11.54 -3.60 17.15
N THR A 148 -10.81 -4.52 16.51
CA THR A 148 -9.50 -4.99 17.00
C THR A 148 -8.39 -4.02 16.61
N SER A 149 -8.40 -3.54 15.35
CA SER A 149 -7.47 -2.52 14.85
C SER A 149 -8.02 -1.10 15.01
N ARG A 150 -7.13 -0.20 15.44
CA ARG A 150 -7.39 1.24 15.54
C ARG A 150 -7.70 1.86 14.18
N GLU A 151 -6.98 1.46 13.15
CA GLU A 151 -7.10 1.99 11.79
C GLU A 151 -8.50 1.72 11.22
N ARG A 152 -9.09 0.55 11.52
CA ARG A 152 -10.48 0.24 11.13
C ARG A 152 -11.49 1.18 11.79
N ALA A 153 -11.34 1.45 13.09
CA ALA A 153 -12.20 2.39 13.80
C ALA A 153 -12.07 3.82 13.24
N ILE A 154 -10.85 4.27 12.95
CA ILE A 154 -10.59 5.56 12.33
C ILE A 154 -11.23 5.63 10.93
N ASN A 155 -11.13 4.57 10.13
CA ASN A 155 -11.69 4.53 8.79
C ASN A 155 -13.24 4.62 8.82
N GLU A 156 -13.91 3.86 9.69
CA GLU A 156 -15.37 3.96 9.85
C GLU A 156 -15.79 5.41 10.15
N PHE A 157 -15.08 6.07 11.07
CA PHE A 157 -15.31 7.48 11.38
C PHE A 157 -15.10 8.39 10.16
N GLN A 158 -13.97 8.27 9.46
CA GLN A 158 -13.65 9.08 8.29
C GLN A 158 -14.66 8.89 7.16
N MET A 159 -15.11 7.66 6.94
CA MET A 159 -16.10 7.31 5.91
C MET A 159 -17.45 7.93 6.25
N LYS A 160 -17.92 7.85 7.50
CA LYS A 160 -19.14 8.54 7.94
C LYS A 160 -19.04 10.05 7.78
N PHE A 161 -17.90 10.64 8.16
CA PHE A 161 -17.67 12.07 7.98
C PHE A 161 -17.74 12.47 6.51
N PHE A 162 -17.06 11.73 5.63
CA PHE A 162 -17.06 11.97 4.19
C PHE A 162 -18.44 11.78 3.57
N ASP A 163 -19.21 10.77 3.97
CA ASP A 163 -20.56 10.56 3.46
C ASP A 163 -21.49 11.71 3.80
N LYS A 164 -21.33 12.27 5.00
CA LYS A 164 -22.19 13.36 5.51
C LYS A 164 -21.79 14.72 4.95
N THR A 165 -20.49 14.98 4.81
CA THR A 165 -19.96 16.32 4.47
C THR A 165 -19.39 16.42 3.06
N LYS A 166 -19.06 15.29 2.41
CA LYS A 166 -18.27 15.20 1.17
C LYS A 166 -16.86 15.79 1.26
N ASN A 167 -16.33 15.95 2.47
CA ASN A 167 -14.97 16.40 2.73
C ASN A 167 -14.16 15.30 3.41
N GLN A 168 -12.85 15.22 3.13
CA GLN A 168 -11.97 14.31 3.85
C GLN A 168 -11.65 14.87 5.24
N TRP A 169 -11.64 14.00 6.26
CA TRP A 169 -11.34 14.41 7.63
C TRP A 169 -9.95 15.05 7.78
N SER A 170 -8.95 14.54 7.06
CA SER A 170 -7.57 15.09 7.07
C SER A 170 -7.51 16.54 6.58
N HIS A 171 -8.44 16.94 5.71
CA HIS A 171 -8.51 18.27 5.12
C HIS A 171 -9.57 19.15 5.78
N ARG A 172 -9.98 18.85 7.03
CA ARG A 172 -11.05 19.58 7.74
C ARG A 172 -10.82 21.10 7.87
N LYS A 173 -9.57 21.57 7.83
CA LYS A 173 -9.24 23.01 7.86
C LYS A 173 -9.66 23.75 6.58
N ASN A 174 -9.72 23.04 5.45
CA ASN A 174 -10.14 23.59 4.15
C ASN A 174 -11.55 23.08 3.81
N PHE A 175 -12.49 23.19 4.76
CA PHE A 175 -13.82 22.62 4.61
C PHE A 175 -14.65 23.37 3.56
N ILE A 176 -15.23 22.63 2.61
CA ILE A 176 -16.12 23.18 1.59
C ILE A 176 -17.57 22.79 1.92
N CYS A 177 -18.44 23.78 2.09
CA CYS A 177 -19.87 23.56 2.31
C CYS A 177 -20.56 23.15 1.00
N TYR A 178 -21.31 22.05 1.04
CA TYR A 178 -22.12 21.59 -0.09
C TYR A 178 -23.62 21.65 0.23
N PRO A 179 -24.48 21.98 -0.75
CA PRO A 179 -25.92 22.01 -0.54
C PRO A 179 -26.44 20.62 -0.16
N LYS A 180 -27.37 20.56 0.80
CA LYS A 180 -27.98 19.32 1.34
C LYS A 180 -26.97 18.36 1.99
N ARG A 181 -25.78 18.84 2.37
CA ARG A 181 -24.78 18.10 3.15
C ARG A 181 -24.61 18.73 4.53
N TYR A 182 -24.01 17.96 5.43
CA TYR A 182 -23.71 18.43 6.76
C TYR A 182 -22.54 19.41 6.71
N THR A 183 -22.63 20.46 7.51
CA THR A 183 -21.55 21.41 7.74
C THR A 183 -20.76 20.99 8.97
N TRP A 184 -19.43 21.00 8.87
CA TRP A 184 -18.58 20.79 10.03
C TRP A 184 -18.57 22.05 10.91
N LEU A 185 -18.92 21.88 12.18
CA LEU A 185 -18.84 22.93 13.19
C LEU A 185 -17.68 22.59 14.11
N GLU A 186 -16.68 23.46 14.16
CA GLU A 186 -15.61 23.36 15.14
C GLU A 186 -16.20 23.62 16.53
N MET A 187 -15.98 22.69 17.45
CA MET A 187 -16.34 22.89 18.85
C MET A 187 -15.05 23.12 19.63
N ASP A 188 -14.94 24.29 20.25
CA ASP A 188 -13.83 24.63 21.13
C ASP A 188 -14.06 23.96 22.49
N TYR A 189 -13.31 22.89 22.76
CA TYR A 189 -13.28 22.23 24.06
C TYR A 189 -12.29 22.86 25.05
N SER A 190 -11.60 23.92 24.63
CA SER A 190 -10.83 24.79 25.51
C SER A 190 -11.78 25.75 26.21
N GLU A 191 -11.91 25.63 27.53
CA GLU A 191 -12.54 26.56 28.49
C GLU A 191 -13.50 27.64 27.93
N THR A 192 -14.76 27.48 28.33
CA THR A 192 -15.87 28.45 28.40
C THR A 192 -15.58 29.88 27.92
N GLU A 193 -16.49 30.36 27.05
CA GLU A 193 -16.69 31.76 26.63
C GLU A 193 -15.84 32.26 25.45
N LYS A 194 -16.39 32.12 24.24
CA LYS A 194 -16.63 33.25 23.32
C LYS A 194 -17.53 32.83 22.15
N GLU A 195 -18.73 33.41 22.13
CA GLU A 195 -19.56 33.47 20.93
C GLU A 195 -18.85 34.32 19.85
N THR A 196 -18.89 33.89 18.59
CA THR A 196 -19.17 34.81 17.48
C THR A 196 -19.72 34.09 16.25
N VAL A 197 -20.55 34.85 15.54
CA VAL A 197 -21.59 34.48 14.58
C VAL A 197 -21.04 34.47 13.14
N MET A 198 -21.44 33.55 12.23
CA MET A 198 -22.33 33.74 11.05
C MET A 198 -21.71 32.92 9.89
N GLN A 199 -22.36 32.45 8.82
CA GLN A 199 -23.73 32.42 8.29
C GLN A 199 -23.69 31.30 7.23
N CYS A 200 -24.55 30.29 7.33
CA CYS A 200 -24.89 29.43 6.19
C CYS A 200 -26.35 29.04 6.33
N THR A 201 -27.16 29.56 5.41
CA THR A 201 -28.60 29.33 5.33
C THR A 201 -28.89 27.92 4.82
N SER A 202 -28.73 26.90 5.68
CA SER A 202 -29.35 25.60 5.45
C SER A 202 -29.36 24.76 6.73
N THR A 203 -30.55 24.44 7.22
CA THR A 203 -30.89 23.38 8.20
C THR A 203 -29.79 23.02 9.21
N LEU A 204 -29.78 23.73 10.34
CA LEU A 204 -28.96 23.42 11.51
C LEU A 204 -29.44 22.13 12.20
N LEU A 205 -28.66 21.06 12.07
CA LEU A 205 -28.56 20.02 13.10
C LEU A 205 -27.11 20.00 13.58
N SER A 206 -26.89 20.44 14.83
CA SER A 206 -25.57 20.41 15.47
C SER A 206 -25.17 18.96 15.78
N LEU A 207 -24.05 18.51 15.23
CA LEU A 207 -23.35 17.30 15.65
C LEU A 207 -22.27 17.71 16.65
N SER A 208 -22.51 17.46 17.94
CA SER A 208 -21.50 17.55 18.99
C SER A 208 -20.73 16.22 19.05
N PHE A 209 -19.41 16.26 18.87
CA PHE A 209 -18.49 15.13 19.02
C PHE A 209 -17.57 15.41 20.23
N ASN A 210 -17.83 14.76 21.37
CA ASN A 210 -16.88 14.69 22.49
C ASN A 210 -15.80 13.66 22.20
#